data_AF-A0A1H7KQC4-F1
#
_entry.id   AF-A0A1H7KQC4-F1
#
_cell.length_a   1.000
_cell.length_b   1.000
_cell.length_c   1.000
_cell.angle_alpha   90.00
_cell.angle_beta   90.00
_cell.angle_gamma   90.00
#
_symmetry.space_group_name_H-M   'P 1'
#
loop_
_entity.id
_entity.type
_entity.pdbx_description
1 polymer ?
#
loop_
_entity_poly.entity_id
_entity_poly.type
_entity_poly.pdbx_seq_one_letter_code
_entity_poly.pdbx_strand_id
1 'polypeptide(L)'
;MAEDTQTTQTPPNIDAPMDPAFFEVVNKFVQMANRQGGIHGLKRTSFAALYGVARYNAHTYISVEPDIPGSRAGFLDYMTALYRRMLNEHLDALGAERGMNVGESELAADYAAIDKRRAEAAAAALEDKPE
;
A
#
# COMPACT_ATOMS: atom_id res chain seq x y z
N MET A 1 -5.90 -34.43 -5.91
CA MET A 1 -4.94 -33.39 -6.35
C MET A 1 -5.26 -32.14 -5.54
N ALA A 2 -4.81 -32.12 -4.29
CA ALA A 2 -4.92 -30.96 -3.40
C ALA A 2 -3.48 -30.52 -3.17
N GLU A 3 -2.92 -29.80 -4.14
CA GLU A 3 -1.58 -29.24 -4.09
C GLU A 3 -1.71 -27.74 -3.80
N ASP A 4 -1.02 -27.33 -2.74
CA ASP A 4 -0.44 -25.99 -2.54
C ASP A 4 -1.35 -24.76 -2.44
N THR A 5 -2.25 -24.73 -1.44
CA THR A 5 -2.81 -23.45 -0.97
C THR A 5 -2.06 -22.85 0.24
N GLN A 6 -0.91 -23.42 0.62
CA GLN A 6 -0.29 -23.14 1.93
C GLN A 6 0.94 -22.22 1.90
N THR A 7 1.25 -21.54 0.79
CA THR A 7 2.46 -20.71 0.66
C THR A 7 2.25 -19.20 0.47
N THR A 8 1.03 -18.65 0.59
CA THR A 8 0.78 -17.21 0.32
C THR A 8 0.44 -16.37 1.56
N GLN A 9 1.07 -16.63 2.71
CA GLN A 9 0.85 -15.85 3.93
C GLN A 9 1.76 -14.63 4.10
N THR A 10 2.76 -14.43 3.25
CA THR A 10 3.59 -13.23 3.31
C THR A 10 2.86 -12.06 2.64
N PRO A 11 2.61 -10.95 3.35
CA PRO A 11 2.06 -9.74 2.74
C PRO A 11 2.92 -9.30 1.54
N PRO A 12 2.31 -8.73 0.47
CA PRO A 12 3.08 -8.15 -0.62
C PRO A 12 4.10 -7.13 -0.09
N ASN A 13 5.33 -7.21 -0.56
CA ASN A 13 6.35 -6.22 -0.21
C ASN A 13 6.05 -4.91 -0.93
N ILE A 14 5.66 -3.87 -0.17
CA ILE A 14 5.33 -2.54 -0.69
C ILE A 14 6.49 -1.82 -1.39
N ASP A 15 7.72 -2.20 -1.10
CA ASP A 15 8.92 -1.63 -1.73
C ASP A 15 9.31 -2.38 -3.02
N ALA A 16 8.62 -3.48 -3.35
CA ALA A 16 8.85 -4.26 -4.57
C ALA A 16 7.78 -3.96 -5.64
N PRO A 17 8.09 -4.20 -6.93
CA PRO A 17 7.08 -4.17 -7.97
C PRO A 17 5.91 -5.08 -7.63
N MET A 18 4.71 -4.50 -7.56
CA MET A 18 3.47 -5.22 -7.29
C MET A 18 3.03 -6.02 -8.51
N ASP A 19 2.50 -7.22 -8.27
CA ASP A 19 1.85 -8.03 -9.31
C ASP A 19 0.71 -7.25 -9.97
N PRO A 20 0.64 -7.15 -11.32
CA PRO A 20 -0.50 -6.57 -12.01
C PRO A 20 -1.88 -7.06 -11.52
N ALA A 21 -1.99 -8.34 -11.13
CA ALA A 21 -3.23 -8.92 -10.60
C ALA A 21 -3.66 -8.26 -9.27
N PHE A 22 -2.71 -7.79 -8.46
CA PHE A 22 -3.01 -7.01 -7.25
C PHE A 22 -3.78 -5.74 -7.62
N PHE A 23 -3.34 -5.02 -8.66
CA PHE A 23 -4.01 -3.79 -9.10
C PHE A 23 -5.40 -4.06 -9.70
N GLU A 24 -5.62 -5.21 -10.34
CA GLU A 24 -6.96 -5.59 -10.77
C GLU A 24 -7.94 -5.70 -9.59
N VAL A 25 -7.50 -6.29 -8.48
CA VAL A 25 -8.31 -6.41 -7.26
C VAL A 25 -8.57 -5.03 -6.67
N VAL A 26 -7.53 -4.20 -6.50
CA VAL A 26 -7.65 -2.83 -5.99
C VAL A 26 -8.64 -2.02 -6.85
N ASN A 27 -8.54 -2.11 -8.18
CA ASN A 27 -9.42 -1.40 -9.09
C ASN A 27 -10.89 -1.82 -8.92
N LYS A 28 -11.17 -3.11 -8.69
CA LYS A 28 -12.55 -3.57 -8.40
C LYS A 28 -13.08 -2.98 -7.10
N PHE A 29 -12.26 -2.91 -6.04
CA PHE A 29 -12.64 -2.24 -4.79
C PHE A 29 -12.94 -0.76 -5.00
N VAL A 30 -12.08 -0.04 -5.73
CA VAL A 30 -12.27 1.39 -6.03
C VAL A 30 -13.50 1.63 -6.89
N GLN A 31 -13.77 0.79 -7.89
CA GLN A 31 -14.98 0.91 -8.72
C GLN A 31 -16.26 0.77 -7.88
N MET A 32 -16.28 -0.18 -6.94
CA MET A 32 -17.40 -0.34 -6.02
C MET A 32 -17.56 0.89 -5.11
N ALA A 33 -16.46 1.42 -4.57
CA ALA A 33 -16.48 2.65 -3.79
C ALA A 33 -16.98 3.83 -4.62
N ASN A 34 -16.53 4.00 -5.87
CA ASN A 34 -16.99 5.07 -6.75
C ASN A 34 -18.50 5.01 -7.00
N ARG A 35 -19.04 3.82 -7.24
CA ARG A 35 -20.49 3.61 -7.38
C ARG A 35 -21.24 4.06 -6.12
N GLN A 36 -20.76 3.67 -4.94
CA GLN A 36 -21.36 4.10 -3.67
C GLN A 36 -21.18 5.60 -3.44
N GLY A 37 -20.07 6.19 -3.89
CA GLY A 37 -19.81 7.63 -3.85
C GLY A 37 -20.87 8.45 -4.59
N GLY A 38 -21.33 7.95 -5.75
CA GLY A 38 -22.42 8.57 -6.51
C GLY A 38 -23.79 8.51 -5.81
N ILE A 39 -24.02 7.53 -4.93
CA ILE A 39 -25.30 7.32 -4.24
C ILE A 39 -25.32 8.00 -2.87
N HIS A 40 -24.22 7.91 -2.13
CA HIS A 40 -24.14 8.25 -0.71
C HIS A 40 -23.20 9.43 -0.40
N GLY A 41 -22.52 9.95 -1.42
CA GLY A 41 -21.55 11.05 -1.30
C GLY A 41 -20.15 10.58 -0.91
N LEU A 42 -19.12 11.27 -1.42
CA LEU A 42 -17.72 10.87 -1.30
C LEU A 42 -17.23 10.72 0.14
N LYS A 43 -17.58 11.65 1.03
CA LYS A 43 -17.14 11.62 2.44
C LYS A 43 -17.66 10.39 3.20
N ARG A 44 -18.96 10.10 3.04
CA ARG A 44 -19.59 8.94 3.69
C ARG A 44 -19.00 7.64 3.15
N THR A 45 -18.81 7.56 1.84
CA THR A 45 -18.25 6.38 1.20
C THR A 45 -16.79 6.15 1.56
N SER A 46 -15.98 7.20 1.68
CA SER A 46 -14.60 7.11 2.15
C SER A 46 -14.53 6.52 3.56
N PHE A 47 -15.38 6.99 4.48
CA PHE A 47 -15.46 6.43 5.83
C PHE A 47 -15.95 4.97 5.83
N ALA A 48 -16.94 4.65 5.00
CA ALA A 48 -17.43 3.28 4.85
C ALA A 48 -16.35 2.33 4.30
N ALA A 49 -15.53 2.79 3.35
CA ALA A 49 -14.42 2.01 2.81
C ALA A 49 -13.37 1.70 3.90
N LEU A 50 -12.98 2.69 4.71
CA LEU A 50 -12.05 2.48 5.82
C LEU A 50 -12.60 1.47 6.83
N TYR A 51 -13.88 1.61 7.20
CA TYR A 51 -14.52 0.67 8.12
C TYR A 51 -14.62 -0.76 7.54
N GLY A 52 -14.90 -0.87 6.23
CA GLY A 52 -14.94 -2.15 5.52
C GLY A 52 -13.57 -2.85 5.50
N VAL A 53 -12.51 -2.10 5.19
CA VAL A 53 -11.13 -2.61 5.21
C VAL A 53 -10.73 -3.05 6.61
N ALA A 54 -11.06 -2.28 7.65
CA ALA A 54 -10.79 -2.66 9.04
C ALA A 54 -11.47 -4.00 9.41
N ARG A 55 -12.73 -4.21 9.00
CA ARG A 55 -13.43 -5.48 9.22
C ARG A 55 -12.78 -6.63 8.49
N TYR A 56 -12.43 -6.45 7.21
CA TYR A 56 -11.76 -7.47 6.42
C TYR A 56 -10.42 -7.87 7.05
N ASN A 57 -9.58 -6.88 7.39
CA ASN A 57 -8.28 -7.10 8.00
C ASN A 57 -8.37 -7.77 9.38
N ALA A 58 -9.38 -7.43 10.18
CA ALA A 58 -9.62 -8.10 11.46
C ALA A 58 -9.99 -9.58 11.26
N HIS A 59 -10.78 -9.91 10.24
CA HIS A 59 -11.06 -11.30 9.89
C HIS A 59 -9.80 -12.03 9.44
N THR A 60 -9.00 -11.42 8.56
CA THR A 60 -7.72 -11.98 8.12
C THR A 60 -6.80 -12.25 9.30
N TYR A 61 -6.65 -11.28 10.21
CA TYR A 61 -5.84 -11.42 11.42
C TYR A 61 -6.22 -12.64 12.24
N ILE A 62 -7.51 -12.80 12.56
CA ILE A 62 -8.01 -13.96 13.33
C ILE A 62 -7.78 -15.28 12.58
N SER A 63 -7.78 -15.26 11.24
CA SER A 63 -7.61 -16.46 10.43
C SER A 63 -6.15 -16.93 10.26
N VAL A 64 -5.16 -16.04 10.41
CA VAL A 64 -3.76 -16.36 10.08
C VAL A 64 -2.79 -16.15 11.23
N GLU A 65 -3.14 -15.36 12.25
CA GLU A 65 -2.24 -15.06 13.37
C GLU A 65 -2.18 -16.23 14.38
N PRO A 66 -0.99 -16.79 14.66
CA PRO A 66 -0.85 -17.84 15.67
C PRO A 66 -1.03 -17.35 17.12
N ASP A 67 -0.61 -16.13 17.45
CA ASP A 67 -0.78 -15.52 18.78
C ASP A 67 -1.66 -14.27 18.74
N ILE A 68 -2.98 -14.51 18.67
CA ILE A 68 -4.00 -13.45 18.60
C ILE A 68 -3.93 -12.44 19.77
N PRO A 69 -3.78 -12.83 21.04
CA PRO A 69 -3.67 -11.83 22.11
C PRO A 69 -2.31 -11.11 22.11
N GLY A 70 -1.20 -11.82 21.86
CA GLY A 70 0.15 -11.24 21.92
C GLY A 70 0.50 -10.33 20.75
N SER A 71 0.04 -10.66 19.54
CA SER A 71 0.40 -9.93 18.32
C SER A 71 -0.51 -8.73 18.01
N ARG A 72 -1.58 -8.51 18.78
CA ARG A 72 -2.62 -7.52 18.45
C ARG A 72 -2.07 -6.10 18.30
N ALA A 73 -1.23 -5.67 19.23
CA ALA A 73 -0.66 -4.32 19.21
C ALA A 73 0.22 -4.11 17.97
N GLY A 74 1.15 -5.04 17.73
CA GLY A 74 2.03 -5.00 16.57
C GLY A 74 1.28 -5.02 15.24
N PHE A 75 0.20 -5.81 15.14
CA PHE A 75 -0.65 -5.81 13.95
C PHE A 75 -1.33 -4.46 13.72
N LEU A 76 -1.86 -3.83 14.76
CA LEU A 76 -2.50 -2.51 14.64
C LEU A 76 -1.49 -1.44 14.22
N ASP A 77 -0.31 -1.43 14.83
CA ASP A 77 0.77 -0.48 14.50
C ASP A 77 1.22 -0.67 13.04
N TYR A 78 1.45 -1.91 12.62
CA TYR A 78 1.82 -2.23 11.24
C TYR A 78 0.76 -1.75 10.23
N MET A 79 -0.51 -2.11 10.44
CA MET A 79 -1.57 -1.78 9.48
C MET A 79 -1.84 -0.28 9.38
N THR A 80 -1.74 0.44 10.50
CA THR A 80 -1.94 1.90 10.52
C THR A 80 -0.77 2.65 9.92
N ALA A 81 0.47 2.23 10.20
CA ALA A 81 1.66 2.79 9.56
C ALA A 81 1.64 2.55 8.04
N LEU A 82 1.28 1.33 7.62
CA LEU A 82 1.14 0.97 6.21
C LEU A 82 0.09 1.85 5.50
N TYR A 83 -1.09 2.02 6.10
CA TYR A 83 -2.12 2.89 5.53
C TYR A 83 -1.66 4.35 5.44
N ARG A 84 -1.01 4.87 6.48
CA ARG A 84 -0.48 6.25 6.50
C ARG A 84 0.53 6.47 5.38
N ARG A 85 1.44 5.52 5.17
CA ARG A 85 2.42 5.57 4.07
C ARG A 85 1.73 5.59 2.71
N MET A 86 0.89 4.59 2.40
CA MET A 86 0.21 4.52 1.10
C MET A 86 -0.66 5.76 0.82
N LEU A 87 -1.29 6.32 1.86
CA LEU A 87 -2.09 7.53 1.72
C LEU A 87 -1.21 8.75 1.38
N ASN A 88 -0.04 8.90 2.00
CA ASN A 88 0.93 9.95 1.63
C ASN A 88 1.38 9.78 0.17
N GLU A 89 1.77 8.57 -0.24
CA GLU A 89 2.17 8.27 -1.62
C GLU A 89 1.09 8.70 -2.64
N HIS A 90 -0.18 8.40 -2.36
CA HIS A 90 -1.28 8.79 -3.23
C HIS A 90 -1.59 10.29 -3.21
N LEU A 91 -1.43 10.97 -2.07
CA LEU A 91 -1.58 12.43 -1.99
C LEU A 91 -0.51 13.12 -2.81
N ASP A 92 0.74 12.70 -2.69
CA ASP A 92 1.88 13.22 -3.45
C ASP A 92 1.67 13.02 -4.96
N ALA A 93 1.30 11.80 -5.37
CA ALA A 93 1.06 11.46 -6.76
C ALA A 93 -0.09 12.30 -7.36
N LEU A 94 -1.23 12.40 -6.66
CA LEU A 94 -2.36 13.20 -7.13
C LEU A 94 -2.08 14.70 -7.12
N GLY A 95 -1.31 15.18 -6.13
CA GLY A 95 -0.85 16.56 -6.07
C GLY A 95 0.01 16.90 -7.28
N ALA A 96 1.02 16.07 -7.58
CA ALA A 96 1.87 16.22 -8.74
C ALA A 96 1.10 16.13 -10.07
N GLU A 97 0.24 15.12 -10.23
CA GLU A 97 -0.59 14.91 -11.44
C GLU A 97 -1.47 16.14 -11.75
N ARG A 98 -1.99 16.79 -10.72
CA ARG A 98 -2.96 17.88 -10.84
C ARG A 98 -2.34 19.27 -10.64
N GLY A 99 -1.02 19.36 -10.43
CA GLY A 99 -0.34 20.62 -10.12
C GLY A 99 -0.85 21.29 -8.83
N MET A 100 -1.27 20.50 -7.84
CA MET A 100 -1.77 20.99 -6.55
C MET A 100 -0.72 20.81 -5.45
N ASN A 101 -0.55 21.82 -4.61
CA ASN A 101 0.22 21.71 -3.38
C ASN A 101 -0.60 20.97 -2.31
N VAL A 102 -0.14 19.79 -1.91
CA VAL A 102 -0.78 18.94 -0.88
C VAL A 102 -0.08 19.00 0.49
N GLY A 103 0.92 19.88 0.64
CA GLY A 103 1.73 20.01 1.85
C GLY A 103 3.05 19.24 1.78
N GLU A 104 3.79 19.26 2.89
CA GLU A 104 5.03 18.50 3.03
C GLU A 104 4.71 17.02 3.25
N SER A 105 5.33 16.15 2.44
CA SER A 105 5.19 14.71 2.57
C SER A 105 6.07 14.18 3.70
N GLU A 106 5.50 13.34 4.55
CA GLU A 106 6.25 12.61 5.58
C GLU A 106 7.28 11.63 4.96
N LEU A 107 7.11 11.31 3.67
CA LEU A 107 7.98 10.38 2.92
C LEU A 107 9.12 11.09 2.18
N ALA A 108 9.24 12.42 2.30
CA ALA A 108 10.25 13.20 1.57
C ALA A 108 11.68 12.71 1.81
N ALA A 109 12.01 12.34 3.05
CA ALA A 109 13.33 11.79 3.39
C ALA A 109 13.54 10.39 2.76
N ASP A 110 12.51 9.56 2.73
CA ASP A 110 12.57 8.22 2.15
C ASP A 110 12.77 8.28 0.63
N TYR A 111 12.06 9.18 -0.05
CA TYR A 111 12.27 9.43 -1.48
C TYR A 111 13.69 9.91 -1.78
N ALA A 112 14.20 10.87 -1.01
CA ALA A 112 15.58 11.34 -1.18
C ALA A 112 16.61 10.21 -1.00
N ALA A 113 16.38 9.31 -0.04
CA ALA A 113 17.23 8.13 0.17
C ALA A 113 17.12 7.11 -0.99
N ILE A 114 15.93 6.91 -1.54
CA ILE A 114 15.71 6.05 -2.71
C ILE A 114 16.40 6.63 -3.95
N ASP A 115 16.24 7.91 -4.22
CA ASP A 115 16.83 8.58 -5.37
C ASP A 115 18.35 8.58 -5.30
N LYS A 116 18.92 8.81 -4.10
CA LYS A 116 20.35 8.67 -3.86
C LYS A 116 20.85 7.26 -4.19
N ARG A 117 20.19 6.21 -3.69
CA ARG A 117 20.56 4.82 -3.98
C ARG A 117 20.47 4.49 -5.47
N ARG A 118 19.45 5.01 -6.17
CA ARG A 118 19.28 4.84 -7.62
C ARG A 118 20.40 5.54 -8.40
N ALA A 119 20.78 6.74 -8.00
CA ALA A 119 21.89 7.47 -8.61
C ALA A 119 23.23 6.74 -8.42
N GLU A 120 23.49 6.24 -7.21
CA GLU A 120 24.69 5.44 -6.89
C GLU A 120 24.74 4.14 -7.71
N ALA A 121 23.62 3.41 -7.82
CA ALA A 121 23.53 2.20 -8.63
C ALA A 121 23.72 2.48 -10.13
N ALA A 122 23.17 3.58 -10.64
CA ALA A 122 23.35 4.00 -12.04
C ALA A 122 24.80 4.40 -12.35
N ALA A 123 25.48 5.07 -11.41
CA ALA A 123 26.90 5.40 -11.55
C ALA A 123 27.78 4.14 -11.59
N ALA A 124 27.54 3.19 -10.68
CA ALA A 124 28.27 1.91 -10.68
C ALA A 124 28.06 1.10 -11.96
N ALA A 125 26.83 1.10 -12.52
CA ALA A 125 26.54 0.40 -13.78
C ALA A 125 27.18 1.06 -15.02
N LEU A 126 27.58 2.33 -14.94
CA LEU A 126 28.34 3.02 -15.99
C LEU A 126 29.84 2.72 -15.90
N GLU A 127 30.37 2.45 -14.70
CA GLU A 127 31.77 2.08 -14.47
C GLU A 127 32.08 0.62 -14.87
N ASP A 128 31.09 -0.28 -14.86
CA ASP A 128 31.24 -1.72 -15.16
C ASP A 128 31.00 -2.09 -16.65
N LYS A 129 30.96 -1.10 -17.57
CA LYS A 129 30.89 -1.39 -19.02
C LYS A 129 32.30 -1.70 -19.54
N PRO A 130 32.60 -2.93 -20.00
CA PRO A 130 33.87 -3.22 -20.66
C PRO A 130 33.93 -2.50 -22.02
N GLU A 131 35.10 -1.93 -22.32
CA GLU A 131 35.46 -1.38 -23.64
C GLU A 131 35.41 -2.43 -24.76
#